data_AF-B0G4J7-F1
#
_entry.id   AF-B0G4J7-F1
#
_cell.length_a   1.000
_cell.length_b   1.000
_cell.length_c   1.000
_cell.angle_alpha   90.00
_cell.angle_beta   90.00
_cell.angle_gamma   90.00
#
_symmetry.space_group_name_H-M   'P 1'
#
loop_
_entity.id
_entity.type
_entity.pdbx_description
1 polymer ?
#
loop_
_entity_poly.entity_id
_entity_poly.type
_entity_poly.pdbx_seq_one_letter_code
_entity_poly.pdbx_strand_id
1 'polypeptide(L)'
;MNKVVFILGEDKHVKLLIRSPNNEPFTILSASYELIRYGEVETCGECEINEHYLDIKLSPKVKSRSYELEVTYTVADSTRKTRIEVEVI
;
A
#
# COMPACT_ATOMS: atom_id res chain seq x y z
N MET A 1 11.56 -1.63 -9.04
CA MET A 1 10.57 -1.85 -7.97
C MET A 1 10.47 -0.59 -7.14
N ASN A 2 9.25 -0.22 -6.72
CA ASN A 2 9.05 0.90 -5.80
C ASN A 2 9.43 0.43 -4.40
N LYS A 3 10.31 1.19 -3.73
CA LYS A 3 10.80 0.88 -2.39
C LYS A 3 10.57 2.08 -1.47
N VAL A 4 10.12 1.80 -0.25
CA VAL A 4 9.96 2.80 0.81
C VAL A 4 10.84 2.40 2.00
N VAL A 5 11.61 3.35 2.51
CA VAL A 5 12.48 3.14 3.69
C VAL A 5 11.87 3.85 4.89
N PHE A 6 11.76 3.17 6.02
CA PHE A 6 11.33 3.70 7.32
C PHE A 6 12.49 3.64 8.30
N ILE A 7 12.54 4.60 9.23
CA ILE A 7 13.36 4.46 10.45
C ILE A 7 12.50 3.81 11.52
N LEU A 8 13.02 2.81 12.26
CA LEU A 8 12.26 2.19 13.35
C LEU A 8 11.71 3.25 14.32
N GLY A 9 10.40 3.20 14.55
CA GLY A 9 9.67 4.15 15.42
C GLY A 9 9.01 5.31 14.65
N GLU A 10 9.30 5.48 13.36
CA GLU A 10 8.59 6.41 12.49
C GLU A 10 7.17 5.91 12.16
N ASP A 11 6.25 6.83 11.96
CA ASP A 11 5.04 6.62 11.19
C ASP A 11 4.98 7.62 10.02
N LYS A 12 4.54 7.16 8.85
CA LYS A 12 4.33 8.04 7.70
C LYS A 12 3.33 7.48 6.70
N HIS A 13 2.93 8.36 5.78
CA HIS A 13 2.01 8.05 4.71
C HIS A 13 2.75 7.51 3.47
N VAL A 14 2.26 6.39 2.94
CA VAL A 14 2.61 5.82 1.64
C VAL A 14 1.44 6.06 0.70
N LYS A 15 1.66 6.84 -0.36
CA LYS A 15 0.63 7.23 -1.32
C LYS A 15 0.84 6.54 -2.65
N LEU A 16 -0.19 5.88 -3.17
CA LEU A 16 -0.20 5.28 -4.50
C LEU A 16 -1.16 6.06 -5.40
N LEU A 17 -0.65 6.55 -6.53
CA LEU A 17 -1.49 7.11 -7.59
C LEU A 17 -1.93 6.00 -8.55
N ILE A 18 -3.22 5.76 -8.62
CA ILE A 18 -3.82 4.83 -9.59
C ILE A 18 -4.06 5.59 -10.89
N ARG A 19 -3.71 4.99 -12.03
CA ARG A 19 -3.91 5.57 -13.36
C ARG A 19 -4.61 4.59 -14.27
N SER A 20 -5.58 5.08 -15.04
CA SER A 20 -6.12 4.33 -16.18
C SER A 20 -5.14 4.45 -17.36
N PRO A 21 -4.88 3.37 -18.13
CA PRO A 21 -3.94 3.40 -19.25
C PRO A 21 -4.25 4.48 -20.31
N ASN A 22 -5.53 4.83 -20.48
CA ASN A 22 -6.01 5.80 -21.47
C ASN A 22 -6.52 7.10 -20.84
N ASN A 23 -6.23 7.35 -19.55
CA ASN A 23 -6.76 8.50 -18.82
C ASN A 23 -8.30 8.56 -18.77
N GLU A 24 -8.97 7.44 -19.01
CA GLU A 24 -10.42 7.30 -18.85
C GLU A 24 -10.83 7.54 -17.40
N PRO A 25 -11.97 8.22 -17.14
CA PRO A 25 -12.49 8.41 -15.80
C PRO A 25 -12.79 7.07 -15.13
N PHE A 26 -12.42 6.95 -13.86
CA PHE A 26 -12.71 5.75 -13.06
C PHE A 26 -12.92 6.13 -11.59
N THR A 27 -13.53 5.23 -10.84
CA THR A 27 -13.70 5.37 -9.39
C THR A 27 -13.14 4.14 -8.71
N ILE A 28 -12.37 4.36 -7.64
CA ILE A 28 -11.91 3.29 -6.77
C ILE A 28 -13.05 3.01 -5.78
N LEU A 29 -13.53 1.77 -5.77
CA LEU A 29 -14.69 1.37 -4.96
C LEU A 29 -14.29 0.96 -3.55
N SER A 30 -13.12 0.32 -3.41
CA SER A 30 -12.55 -0.11 -2.13
C SER A 30 -11.05 -0.28 -2.29
N ALA A 31 -10.33 -0.17 -1.17
CA ALA A 31 -8.91 -0.43 -1.13
C ALA A 31 -8.48 -0.82 0.29
N SER A 32 -7.69 -1.88 0.39
CA SER A 32 -7.12 -2.38 1.63
C SER A 32 -5.64 -2.71 1.46
N TYR A 33 -4.93 -2.83 2.57
CA TYR A 33 -3.51 -3.15 2.58
C TYR A 33 -3.17 -4.20 3.63
N GLU A 34 -2.08 -4.91 3.38
CA GLU A 34 -1.41 -5.81 4.30
C GLU A 34 0.08 -5.49 4.29
N LEU A 35 0.66 -5.23 5.47
CA LEU A 35 2.10 -5.14 5.67
C LEU A 35 2.60 -6.50 6.13
N ILE A 36 3.33 -7.20 5.25
CA ILE A 36 3.72 -8.59 5.41
C ILE A 36 5.22 -8.66 5.70
N ARG A 37 5.62 -9.50 6.66
CA ARG A 37 7.03 -9.81 6.97
C ARG A 37 7.20 -11.31 7.07
N TYR A 38 8.10 -11.88 6.27
CA TYR A 38 8.37 -13.32 6.24
C TYR A 38 7.11 -14.20 6.05
N GLY A 39 6.14 -13.71 5.27
CA GLY A 39 4.88 -14.41 5.01
C GLY A 39 3.80 -14.20 6.07
N GLU A 40 4.09 -13.49 7.17
CA GLU A 40 3.10 -13.16 8.20
C GLU A 40 2.64 -11.70 8.08
N VAL A 41 1.34 -11.47 8.21
CA VAL A 41 0.76 -10.13 8.24
C VAL A 41 1.06 -9.48 9.58
N GLU A 42 1.86 -8.42 9.59
CA GLU A 42 2.13 -7.62 10.80
C GLU A 42 0.97 -6.67 11.10
N THR A 43 0.42 -6.04 10.07
CA THR A 43 -0.75 -5.16 10.18
C THR A 43 -1.52 -5.12 8.86
N CYS A 44 -2.82 -4.88 8.94
CA CYS A 44 -3.69 -4.71 7.79
C CYS A 44 -4.74 -3.63 8.07
N GLY A 45 -5.37 -3.11 7.03
CA GLY A 45 -6.47 -2.16 7.17
C GLY A 45 -6.99 -1.65 5.83
N GLU A 46 -7.93 -0.72 5.90
CA GLU A 46 -8.43 -0.01 4.73
C GLU A 46 -7.50 1.16 4.38
N CYS A 47 -7.39 1.44 3.09
CA CYS A 47 -6.72 2.64 2.58
C CYS A 47 -7.69 3.81 2.59
N GLU A 48 -7.20 5.02 2.88
CA GLU A 48 -7.97 6.23 2.62
C GLU A 48 -7.95 6.52 1.11
N ILE A 49 -9.12 6.58 0.49
CA ILE A 49 -9.27 6.88 -0.93
C ILE A 49 -9.51 8.37 -1.10
N ASN A 50 -8.56 9.06 -1.74
CA ASN A 50 -8.68 10.48 -2.09
C ASN A 50 -8.53 10.63 -3.61
N GLU A 51 -9.67 10.76 -4.30
CA GLU A 51 -9.76 10.70 -5.76
C GLU A 51 -9.11 9.43 -6.33
N HIS A 52 -7.93 9.57 -6.95
CA HIS A 52 -7.15 8.49 -7.54
C HIS A 52 -5.95 8.09 -6.68
N TYR A 53 -5.82 8.65 -5.47
CA TYR A 53 -4.79 8.30 -4.51
C TYR A 53 -5.30 7.30 -3.47
N LEU A 54 -4.51 6.28 -3.22
CA LEU A 54 -4.62 5.44 -2.03
C LEU A 54 -3.61 5.93 -1.01
N ASP A 55 -4.08 6.36 0.15
CA ASP A 55 -3.26 6.84 1.25
C ASP A 55 -3.23 5.83 2.39
N ILE A 56 -2.03 5.40 2.76
CA ILE A 56 -1.80 4.36 3.76
C ILE A 56 -0.84 4.90 4.80
N LYS A 57 -1.31 5.06 6.03
CA LYS A 57 -0.46 5.40 7.16
C LYS A 57 0.15 4.13 7.77
N LEU A 58 1.46 4.00 7.70
CA LEU A 58 2.19 2.84 8.22
C LEU A 58 3.09 3.24 9.40
N SER A 59 3.23 2.31 10.34
CA SER A 59 4.20 2.36 11.44
C SER A 59 4.73 0.95 11.72
N PRO A 60 5.65 0.44 10.88
CA PRO A 60 6.24 -0.89 11.05
C PRO A 60 6.93 -1.02 12.41
N LYS A 61 6.82 -2.20 13.04
CA LYS A 61 7.23 -2.37 14.45
C LYS A 61 8.60 -3.01 14.64
N VAL A 62 9.16 -3.63 13.60
CA VAL A 62 10.42 -4.36 13.68
C VAL A 62 11.35 -3.97 12.54
N LYS A 63 12.66 -3.85 12.80
CA LYS A 63 13.67 -3.69 11.76
C LYS A 63 13.70 -4.90 10.84
N SER A 64 13.61 -4.67 9.55
CA SER A 64 13.66 -5.73 8.54
C SER A 64 13.88 -5.13 7.16
N ARG A 65 14.60 -5.87 6.31
CA ARG A 65 14.75 -5.55 4.89
C ARG A 65 13.73 -6.28 4.00
N SER A 66 12.79 -6.99 4.61
CA SER A 66 11.95 -7.98 3.94
C SER A 66 10.46 -7.76 4.23
N TYR A 67 10.02 -6.50 4.37
CA TYR A 67 8.59 -6.22 4.34
C TYR A 67 8.08 -6.08 2.91
N GLU A 68 6.87 -6.56 2.71
CA GLU A 68 6.06 -6.32 1.52
C GLU A 68 4.79 -5.59 1.94
N LEU A 69 4.55 -4.41 1.38
CA LEU A 69 3.24 -3.77 1.45
C LEU A 69 2.42 -4.25 0.25
N GLU A 70 1.49 -5.15 0.48
CA GLU A 70 0.50 -5.57 -0.51
C GLU A 70 -0.73 -4.66 -0.41
N VAL A 71 -1.12 -4.05 -1.53
CA VAL A 71 -2.33 -3.21 -1.62
C VAL A 71 -3.30 -3.86 -2.59
N THR A 72 -4.52 -4.12 -2.12
CA THR A 72 -5.62 -4.64 -2.92
C THR A 72 -6.65 -3.54 -3.12
N TYR A 73 -7.09 -3.31 -4.36
CA TYR A 73 -8.09 -2.27 -4.65
C TYR A 73 -9.04 -2.71 -5.75
N THR A 74 -10.26 -2.18 -5.72
CA THR A 74 -11.31 -2.51 -6.68
C THR A 74 -11.68 -1.30 -7.52
N VAL A 75 -11.69 -1.47 -8.84
CA VAL A 75 -12.17 -0.49 -9.83
C VAL A 75 -13.16 -1.19 -10.75
N ALA A 76 -14.39 -0.66 -10.82
CA ALA A 76 -15.51 -1.29 -11.51
C ALA A 76 -15.73 -2.75 -11.06
N ASP A 77 -15.57 -3.71 -11.95
CA ASP A 77 -15.70 -5.14 -11.73
C ASP A 77 -14.34 -5.85 -11.50
N SER A 78 -13.25 -5.09 -11.44
CA SER A 78 -11.89 -5.63 -11.33
C SER A 78 -11.27 -5.37 -9.96
N THR A 79 -10.84 -6.44 -9.28
CA THR A 79 -9.97 -6.37 -8.11
C THR A 79 -8.52 -6.55 -8.54
N ARG A 80 -7.65 -5.65 -8.11
CA ARG A 80 -6.25 -5.57 -8.51
C ARG A 80 -5.37 -5.54 -7.28
N LYS A 81 -4.15 -6.06 -7.44
CA LYS A 81 -3.14 -6.09 -6.38
C LYS A 81 -1.83 -5.47 -6.86
N THR A 82 -1.13 -4.81 -5.95
CA THR A 82 0.24 -4.32 -6.17
C THR A 82 1.07 -4.53 -4.93
N ARG A 83 2.39 -4.67 -5.10
CA ARG A 83 3.34 -4.85 -4.00
C ARG A 83 4.41 -3.77 -4.04
N ILE A 84 4.75 -3.27 -2.86
CA ILE A 84 5.81 -2.28 -2.64
C ILE A 84 6.79 -2.87 -1.62
N GLU A 85 8.09 -2.78 -1.90
CA GLU A 85 9.10 -3.19 -0.95
C GLU A 85 9.20 -2.15 0.18
N VAL A 86 9.22 -2.63 1.42
CA VAL A 86 9.41 -1.79 2.59
C VAL A 86 10.67 -2.24 3.34
N GLU A 87 11.59 -1.31 3.57
CA GLU A 87 12.75 -1.53 4.43
C GLU A 87 12.60 -0.70 5.70
N VAL A 88 12.89 -1.29 6.85
CA VAL A 88 12.89 -0.62 8.14
C VAL A 88 14.31 -0.72 8.72
N ILE A 89 14.98 0.43 8.79
CA ILE A 89 16.39 0.55 9.26
C ILE A 89 16.51 0.92 10.73
#